data_AF-A0A0B2Q5C7-F1
#
_entry.id   AF-A0A0B2Q5C7-F1
#
_cell.length_a   1.000
_cell.length_b   1.000
_cell.length_c   1.000
_cell.angle_alpha   90.00
_cell.angle_beta   90.00
_cell.angle_gamma   90.00
#
_symmetry.space_group_name_H-M   'P 1'
#
loop_
_entity.id
_entity.type
_entity.pdbx_description
1 polymer ?
#
loop_
_entity_poly.entity_id
_entity_poly.type
_entity_poly.pdbx_seq_one_letter_code
_entity_poly.pdbx_strand_id
1 'polypeptide(L)'
;MVFPSSSLSLFFPIPTLLPNNLIFRNNTRAILNQHKCPFSEERPRFSCCALKPTSQNRIFRRDLMLLGLTSLSPTMPLSVTLAEEEPKMASFLDEINAYSYMYPVELPSDNFTFKWIESRKPERYSSAAPLSPDARLRIVSERLDFIDNVIISVTIGPPNSSYIKSKDKSKWTAKDVADSVLADRSSLRVTSSQRLEESSVLNTHSSEIDGEMYWYYEYLVRKAPLRLTDESSTYRHYLASTAERDGYLYSISASTVSPLWEKLGPFLDKAVNSFRLLSPTENYVPPYKDPWRFW
;
A
#
# COMPACT_ATOMS: atom_id res chain seq x y z
N MET A 1 15.75 0.16 -73.92
CA MET A 1 15.01 -0.68 -74.89
C MET A 1 14.51 -1.91 -74.14
N VAL A 2 13.21 -1.94 -73.86
CA VAL A 2 12.27 -3.08 -73.68
C VAL A 2 12.65 -4.25 -72.71
N PHE A 3 11.88 -4.36 -71.62
CA PHE A 3 11.65 -5.57 -70.77
C PHE A 3 10.79 -6.63 -71.50
N PRO A 4 10.73 -7.92 -71.08
CA PRO A 4 9.78 -8.40 -70.05
C PRO A 4 10.42 -9.37 -69.02
N SER A 5 10.15 -9.27 -67.71
CA SER A 5 9.00 -9.81 -66.94
C SER A 5 8.98 -11.33 -66.75
N SER A 6 9.00 -11.78 -65.49
CA SER A 6 8.23 -12.94 -64.99
C SER A 6 8.13 -12.86 -63.46
N SER A 7 7.00 -12.33 -63.03
CA SER A 7 6.44 -12.35 -61.68
C SER A 7 6.00 -13.76 -61.28
N LEU A 8 6.20 -14.16 -60.02
CA LEU A 8 5.32 -15.12 -59.34
C LEU A 8 5.17 -14.68 -57.87
N SER A 9 4.11 -13.89 -57.67
CA SER A 9 3.46 -13.65 -56.39
C SER A 9 2.68 -14.89 -55.98
N LEU A 10 2.90 -15.41 -54.78
CA LEU A 10 1.93 -16.27 -54.10
C LEU A 10 1.31 -15.48 -52.94
N PHE A 11 0.00 -15.36 -53.05
CA PHE A 11 -0.89 -14.55 -52.26
C PHE A 11 -1.89 -15.51 -51.58
N PHE A 12 -2.17 -15.22 -50.30
CA PHE A 12 -3.34 -15.61 -49.48
C PHE A 12 -3.42 -17.03 -48.89
N PRO A 13 -4.24 -17.27 -47.82
CA PRO A 13 -5.07 -16.33 -47.04
C PRO A 13 -4.93 -16.41 -45.49
N ILE A 14 -5.33 -15.31 -44.86
CA ILE A 14 -5.79 -15.20 -43.47
C ILE A 14 -7.12 -15.95 -43.30
N PRO A 15 -7.36 -16.67 -42.18
CA PRO A 15 -8.71 -16.97 -41.72
C PRO A 15 -9.05 -16.10 -40.51
N THR A 16 -9.80 -15.02 -40.77
CA THR A 16 -10.70 -14.39 -39.80
C THR A 16 -11.94 -15.27 -39.68
N LEU A 17 -12.15 -15.93 -38.52
CA LEU A 17 -13.42 -16.59 -38.20
C LEU A 17 -13.76 -16.40 -36.71
N LEU A 18 -14.54 -15.35 -36.45
CA LEU A 18 -15.65 -15.31 -35.50
C LEU A 18 -16.83 -14.80 -36.35
N PRO A 19 -18.05 -15.35 -36.22
CA PRO A 19 -18.77 -15.31 -34.95
C PRO A 19 -19.55 -16.58 -34.63
N ASN A 20 -19.77 -16.87 -33.35
CA ASN A 20 -20.99 -17.60 -32.99
C ASN A 20 -21.56 -17.07 -31.68
N ASN A 21 -22.64 -16.32 -31.84
CA ASN A 21 -23.59 -15.95 -30.81
C ASN A 21 -24.23 -17.22 -30.26
N LEU A 22 -23.90 -17.59 -29.03
CA LEU A 22 -24.78 -18.45 -28.24
C LEU A 22 -25.68 -17.57 -27.38
N ILE A 23 -26.86 -17.39 -27.96
CA ILE A 23 -28.13 -17.00 -27.35
C ILE A 23 -28.31 -17.79 -26.04
N PHE A 24 -28.27 -17.10 -24.89
CA PHE A 24 -28.93 -17.63 -23.69
C PHE A 24 -30.24 -16.87 -23.45
N ARG A 25 -31.25 -17.71 -23.33
CA ARG A 25 -32.68 -17.50 -23.46
C ARG A 25 -33.23 -16.85 -22.21
N ASN A 26 -33.85 -15.69 -22.38
CA ASN A 26 -34.75 -15.09 -21.39
C ASN A 26 -36.14 -15.77 -21.46
N ASN A 27 -36.88 -15.70 -20.35
CA ASN A 27 -38.23 -16.22 -20.04
C ASN A 27 -38.19 -17.51 -19.18
N THR A 28 -38.80 -17.59 -18.00
CA THR A 28 -40.21 -17.23 -17.73
C THR A 28 -40.52 -16.93 -16.25
N ARG A 29 -41.59 -16.13 -16.10
CA ARG A 29 -42.35 -15.64 -14.95
C ARG A 29 -42.69 -16.60 -13.77
N ALA A 30 -42.58 -16.03 -12.57
CA ALA A 30 -43.57 -15.82 -11.49
C ALA A 30 -44.50 -16.94 -10.99
N ILE A 31 -44.41 -17.23 -9.68
CA ILE A 31 -45.50 -17.57 -8.72
C ILE A 31 -45.04 -17.06 -7.32
N LEU A 32 -45.45 -15.87 -6.87
CA LEU A 32 -46.53 -15.60 -5.90
C LEU A 32 -46.68 -16.63 -4.76
N ASN A 33 -46.26 -16.28 -3.54
CA ASN A 33 -47.02 -16.65 -2.35
C ASN A 33 -46.90 -15.59 -1.26
N GLN A 34 -48.02 -14.92 -1.04
CA GLN A 34 -48.31 -14.05 0.08
C GLN A 34 -48.73 -14.93 1.27
N HIS A 35 -48.22 -14.63 2.46
CA HIS A 35 -48.97 -14.90 3.68
C HIS A 35 -49.14 -13.58 4.44
N LYS A 36 -50.39 -13.07 4.38
CA LYS A 36 -50.95 -12.06 5.27
C LYS A 36 -51.41 -12.75 6.56
N CYS A 37 -51.24 -12.07 7.69
CA CYS A 37 -52.22 -12.05 8.78
C CYS A 37 -52.18 -10.67 9.49
N PRO A 38 -53.28 -10.23 10.14
CA PRO A 38 -53.75 -8.84 10.07
C PRO A 38 -53.68 -8.02 11.38
N PHE A 39 -53.89 -6.70 11.17
CA PHE A 39 -54.33 -5.59 12.03
C PHE A 39 -54.81 -5.87 13.48
N SER A 40 -54.38 -4.97 14.39
CA SER A 40 -55.28 -4.25 15.30
C SER A 40 -54.65 -2.92 15.73
N GLU A 41 -55.38 -1.83 15.46
CA GLU A 41 -55.14 -0.48 15.99
C GLU A 41 -55.44 -0.42 17.49
N GLU A 42 -54.79 0.47 18.23
CA GLU A 42 -55.44 1.41 19.14
C GLU A 42 -54.45 2.48 19.65
N ARG A 43 -54.83 3.75 19.52
CA ARG A 43 -54.18 4.92 20.15
C ARG A 43 -54.83 5.19 21.51
N PRO A 44 -54.15 5.92 22.40
CA PRO A 44 -54.79 7.13 22.92
C PRO A 44 -53.91 8.39 22.89
N ARG A 45 -54.56 9.55 22.71
CA ARG A 45 -54.05 10.91 22.93
C ARG A 45 -54.50 11.42 24.31
N PHE A 46 -53.63 12.10 25.04
CA PHE A 46 -53.89 13.15 26.06
C PHE A 46 -52.58 13.98 26.15
N SER A 47 -52.45 15.29 25.86
CA SER A 47 -52.92 16.52 26.54
C SER A 47 -52.66 16.47 28.05
N CYS A 48 -52.03 17.40 28.79
CA CYS A 48 -51.79 18.84 28.65
C CYS A 48 -50.57 19.29 29.53
N CYS A 49 -50.07 20.51 29.28
CA CYS A 49 -49.53 21.52 30.22
C CYS A 49 -48.18 21.34 30.98
N ALA A 50 -47.20 22.10 30.48
CA ALA A 50 -46.31 23.07 31.14
C ALA A 50 -45.92 22.91 32.63
N LEU A 51 -44.61 22.98 32.91
CA LEU A 51 -43.98 23.75 34.01
C LEU A 51 -42.49 24.02 33.67
N LYS A 52 -42.07 25.28 33.78
CA LYS A 52 -40.71 25.82 33.55
C LYS A 52 -39.69 25.30 34.59
N PRO A 53 -38.39 25.47 34.32
CA PRO A 53 -37.57 26.17 35.32
C PRO A 53 -36.87 27.41 34.75
N THR A 54 -36.77 28.39 35.63
CA THR A 54 -36.29 29.77 35.43
C THR A 54 -34.98 29.90 36.21
N SER A 55 -33.91 30.40 35.60
CA SER A 55 -32.73 30.96 36.30
C SER A 55 -31.86 31.68 35.26
N GLN A 56 -32.21 32.92 34.92
CA GLN A 56 -31.64 34.18 35.43
C GLN A 56 -30.15 34.41 35.09
N ASN A 57 -30.00 35.10 33.95
CA ASN A 57 -28.84 35.87 33.53
C ASN A 57 -28.68 37.12 34.41
N ARG A 58 -27.47 37.43 34.90
CA ARG A 58 -27.17 38.77 35.44
C ARG A 58 -25.73 39.17 35.11
N ILE A 59 -25.63 40.16 34.22
CA ILE A 59 -24.42 40.91 33.89
C ILE A 59 -24.31 42.06 34.91
N PHE A 60 -23.12 42.28 35.47
CA PHE A 60 -22.75 43.57 36.07
C PHE A 60 -21.35 43.99 35.60
N ARG A 61 -21.30 45.19 35.02
CA ARG A 61 -20.09 45.96 34.70
C ARG A 61 -19.44 46.50 35.99
N ARG A 62 -18.10 46.59 36.00
CA ARG A 62 -17.32 47.74 36.52
C ARG A 62 -15.83 47.59 36.16
N ASP A 63 -15.27 48.69 35.64
CA ASP A 63 -13.88 48.90 35.23
C ASP A 63 -12.91 48.95 36.42
N LEU A 64 -11.66 48.46 36.24
CA LEU A 64 -10.47 49.02 36.88
C LEU A 64 -9.18 48.65 36.10
N MET A 65 -8.20 49.56 36.20
CA MET A 65 -7.11 49.88 35.29
C MET A 65 -5.94 48.89 35.09
N LEU A 66 -5.23 49.16 33.99
CA LEU A 66 -3.92 48.71 33.50
C LEU A 66 -2.76 48.57 34.52
N LEU A 67 -1.98 47.50 34.34
CA LEU A 67 -0.52 47.31 34.55
C LEU A 67 -0.22 45.96 33.81
N GLY A 68 0.71 45.78 32.87
CA GLY A 68 1.97 46.44 32.60
C GLY A 68 3.16 45.52 32.95
N LEU A 69 3.29 44.32 32.36
CA LEU A 69 4.54 43.54 32.34
C LEU A 69 4.65 42.65 31.09
N THR A 70 5.67 42.92 30.29
CA THR A 70 6.19 42.11 29.18
C THR A 70 6.90 40.86 29.71
N SER A 71 6.60 39.66 29.18
CA SER A 71 7.60 38.57 29.09
C SER A 71 7.23 37.59 27.97
N LEU A 72 8.25 37.20 27.20
CA LEU A 72 8.19 36.31 26.06
C LEU A 72 7.92 34.85 26.49
N SER A 73 7.04 34.16 25.77
CA SER A 73 6.99 32.70 25.65
C SER A 73 8.21 32.20 24.84
N PRO A 74 8.66 30.92 24.94
CA PRO A 74 7.84 29.73 25.12
C PRO A 74 8.32 28.72 26.18
N THR A 75 7.36 28.06 26.82
CA THR A 75 7.53 26.72 27.38
C THR A 75 8.01 25.79 26.28
N MET A 76 9.27 25.37 26.35
CA MET A 76 9.75 24.22 25.58
C MET A 76 8.95 22.99 26.03
N PRO A 77 8.41 22.16 25.12
CA PRO A 77 8.05 20.82 25.51
C PRO A 77 9.37 20.11 25.81
N LEU A 78 9.51 19.67 27.05
CA LEU A 78 10.48 18.65 27.42
C LEU A 78 10.21 17.45 26.51
N SER A 79 11.01 17.29 25.44
CA SER A 79 11.14 16.00 24.79
C SER A 79 11.72 15.08 25.84
N VAL A 80 10.84 14.30 26.46
CA VAL A 80 11.22 13.09 27.14
C VAL A 80 11.87 12.25 26.05
N THR A 81 13.19 12.26 26.00
CA THR A 81 13.97 11.21 25.38
C THR A 81 13.66 9.95 26.15
N LEU A 82 12.55 9.31 25.78
CA LEU A 82 12.30 7.91 26.08
C LEU A 82 13.53 7.20 25.52
N ALA A 83 14.37 6.66 26.40
CA ALA A 83 15.54 5.90 26.01
C ALA A 83 15.08 4.89 24.97
N GLU A 84 15.43 5.14 23.70
CA GLU A 84 14.84 4.45 22.58
C GLU A 84 15.34 3.01 22.67
N GLU A 85 14.46 2.11 23.10
CA GLU A 85 14.80 0.70 23.27
C GLU A 85 15.15 0.14 21.88
N GLU A 86 16.44 -0.02 21.60
CA GLU A 86 16.88 -0.41 20.27
C GLU A 86 16.50 -1.88 20.02
N PRO A 87 15.72 -2.18 18.96
CA PRO A 87 15.43 -3.56 18.60
C PRO A 87 16.72 -4.28 18.23
N LYS A 88 16.80 -5.57 18.54
CA LYS A 88 17.85 -6.41 17.96
C LYS A 88 17.52 -6.62 16.49
N MET A 89 18.34 -6.07 15.61
CA MET A 89 18.16 -6.17 14.16
C MET A 89 19.13 -7.18 13.55
N ALA A 90 18.71 -7.87 12.50
CA ALA A 90 19.57 -8.67 11.63
C ALA A 90 19.69 -8.02 10.26
N SER A 91 20.85 -8.17 9.62
CA SER A 91 21.09 -7.69 8.26
C SER A 91 20.75 -8.74 7.21
N PHE A 92 20.17 -8.30 6.12
CA PHE A 92 19.94 -9.07 4.91
C PHE A 92 20.67 -8.41 3.73
N LEU A 93 21.29 -9.23 2.89
CA LEU A 93 22.06 -8.80 1.72
C LEU A 93 21.70 -9.69 0.53
N ASP A 94 21.39 -9.07 -0.59
CA ASP A 94 21.12 -9.72 -1.88
C ASP A 94 22.13 -9.23 -2.91
N GLU A 95 23.13 -10.08 -3.22
CA GLU A 95 24.17 -9.76 -4.20
C GLU A 95 23.63 -9.76 -5.64
N ILE A 96 22.61 -10.56 -5.92
CA ILE A 96 22.07 -10.74 -7.28
C ILE A 96 21.34 -9.47 -7.71
N ASN A 97 20.53 -8.91 -6.81
CA ASN A 97 19.79 -7.68 -7.05
C ASN A 97 20.49 -6.43 -6.48
N ALA A 98 21.65 -6.62 -5.85
CA ALA A 98 22.50 -5.59 -5.27
C ALA A 98 21.74 -4.62 -4.34
N TYR A 99 21.11 -5.15 -3.29
CA TYR A 99 20.50 -4.35 -2.22
C TYR A 99 20.72 -5.00 -0.85
N SER A 100 20.56 -4.22 0.21
CA SER A 100 20.56 -4.69 1.60
C SER A 100 19.49 -3.99 2.42
N TYR A 101 19.07 -4.63 3.50
CA TYR A 101 18.24 -4.00 4.53
C TYR A 101 18.42 -4.73 5.87
N MET A 102 17.92 -4.13 6.95
CA MET A 102 17.86 -4.72 8.27
C MET A 102 16.42 -5.04 8.64
N TYR A 103 16.21 -6.09 9.44
CA TYR A 103 14.89 -6.46 9.93
C TYR A 103 14.94 -6.80 11.43
N PRO A 104 13.87 -6.49 12.19
CA PRO A 104 13.85 -6.72 13.63
C PRO A 104 13.72 -8.21 13.95
N VAL A 105 14.51 -8.71 14.91
CA VAL A 105 14.51 -10.12 15.34
C VAL A 105 13.90 -10.25 16.73
N GLU A 106 14.28 -9.36 17.64
CA GLU A 106 13.76 -9.33 19.02
C GLU A 106 13.45 -7.88 19.41
N LEU A 107 12.32 -7.67 20.07
CA LEU A 107 12.06 -6.40 20.77
C LEU A 107 12.49 -6.53 22.24
N PRO A 108 13.18 -5.51 22.76
CA PRO A 108 13.76 -5.55 24.10
C PRO A 108 12.72 -5.53 25.26
N SER A 109 11.54 -4.91 25.12
CA SER A 109 10.60 -4.69 26.24
C SER A 109 9.81 -5.93 26.67
N ASP A 110 9.50 -6.81 25.71
CA ASP A 110 8.43 -7.80 25.86
C ASP A 110 8.89 -9.25 25.67
N ASN A 111 10.20 -9.51 25.55
CA ASN A 111 10.73 -10.78 25.01
C ASN A 111 10.05 -11.19 23.69
N PHE A 112 9.55 -10.21 22.93
CA PHE A 112 8.87 -10.46 21.68
C PHE A 112 9.93 -10.86 20.66
N THR A 113 9.78 -12.04 20.08
CA THR A 113 10.72 -12.59 19.10
C THR A 113 9.96 -12.88 17.81
N PHE A 114 10.40 -12.26 16.73
CA PHE A 114 9.82 -12.51 15.41
C PHE A 114 10.20 -13.91 14.92
N LYS A 115 9.21 -14.67 14.46
CA LYS A 115 9.40 -16.00 13.86
C LYS A 115 9.40 -15.90 12.33
N TRP A 116 10.42 -15.23 11.81
CA TRP A 116 10.57 -15.02 10.37
C TRP A 116 10.69 -16.33 9.59
N ILE A 117 9.83 -16.47 8.60
CA ILE A 117 9.91 -17.48 7.57
C ILE A 117 10.18 -16.77 6.24
N GLU A 118 11.26 -17.16 5.57
CA GLU A 118 11.55 -16.70 4.21
C GLU A 118 10.67 -17.46 3.23
N SER A 119 9.60 -16.80 2.76
CA SER A 119 8.62 -17.34 1.81
C SER A 119 9.21 -17.46 0.41
N ARG A 120 10.05 -16.49 0.02
CA ARG A 120 10.66 -16.40 -1.30
C ARG A 120 12.14 -16.10 -1.16
N LYS A 121 12.98 -17.10 -1.45
CA LYS A 121 14.43 -16.91 -1.53
C LYS A 121 14.79 -16.12 -2.79
N PRO A 122 15.79 -15.21 -2.74
CA PRO A 122 16.24 -14.42 -3.90
C PRO A 122 16.95 -15.20 -5.00
N GLU A 123 16.87 -16.53 -5.02
CA GLU A 123 17.59 -17.37 -5.98
C GLU A 123 17.14 -17.10 -7.43
N ARG A 124 15.89 -16.67 -7.64
CA ARG A 124 15.29 -16.33 -8.94
C ARG A 124 14.38 -15.11 -8.83
N TYR A 125 14.40 -14.26 -9.84
CA TYR A 125 13.62 -13.02 -9.91
C TYR A 125 12.09 -13.25 -9.83
N SER A 126 11.62 -14.49 -10.08
CA SER A 126 10.26 -14.93 -9.74
C SER A 126 10.15 -16.46 -9.79
N SER A 127 9.76 -17.11 -8.68
CA SER A 127 9.30 -18.52 -8.70
C SER A 127 7.78 -18.63 -8.92
N ALA A 128 7.07 -17.51 -8.98
CA ALA A 128 5.62 -17.47 -9.12
C ALA A 128 5.21 -16.73 -10.40
N ALA A 129 4.16 -17.22 -11.05
CA ALA A 129 3.52 -16.51 -12.15
C ALA A 129 3.01 -15.14 -11.68
N PRO A 130 3.00 -14.12 -12.55
CA PRO A 130 2.45 -12.80 -12.21
C PRO A 130 1.00 -12.93 -11.73
N LEU A 131 0.65 -12.27 -10.61
CA LEU A 131 -0.67 -12.36 -9.98
C LEU A 131 -1.80 -11.75 -10.83
N SER A 132 -1.44 -10.97 -11.85
CA SER A 132 -2.34 -10.48 -12.87
C SER A 132 -1.62 -10.43 -14.22
N PRO A 133 -2.34 -10.44 -15.36
CA PRO A 133 -1.73 -10.31 -16.69
C PRO A 133 -0.92 -9.02 -16.90
N ASP A 134 -1.13 -8.03 -16.02
CA ASP A 134 -0.47 -6.71 -16.04
C ASP A 134 0.42 -6.52 -14.80
N ALA A 135 0.73 -7.60 -14.05
CA ALA A 135 1.60 -7.50 -12.88
C ALA A 135 3.06 -7.35 -13.31
N ARG A 136 3.51 -6.09 -13.34
CA ARG A 136 4.87 -5.71 -13.72
C ARG A 136 5.86 -5.74 -12.55
N LEU A 137 5.36 -5.73 -11.31
CA LEU A 137 6.18 -5.90 -10.10
C LEU A 137 6.43 -7.37 -9.80
N ARG A 138 7.65 -7.71 -9.39
CA ARG A 138 8.01 -9.05 -8.89
C ARG A 138 8.54 -8.98 -7.48
N ILE A 139 8.11 -9.92 -6.65
CA ILE A 139 8.61 -10.09 -5.28
C ILE A 139 9.89 -10.91 -5.34
N VAL A 140 11.02 -10.28 -5.01
CA VAL A 140 12.35 -10.89 -5.04
C VAL A 140 12.82 -11.39 -3.67
N SER A 141 12.23 -10.87 -2.60
CA SER A 141 12.48 -11.30 -1.23
C SER A 141 11.23 -11.09 -0.40
N GLU A 142 10.85 -12.07 0.42
CA GLU A 142 9.68 -12.00 1.28
C GLU A 142 9.92 -12.77 2.59
N ARG A 143 9.75 -12.05 3.70
CA ARG A 143 9.81 -12.58 5.07
C ARG A 143 8.45 -12.38 5.73
N LEU A 144 7.94 -13.44 6.32
CA LEU A 144 6.63 -13.49 6.97
C LEU A 144 6.80 -13.92 8.42
N ASP A 145 6.16 -13.22 9.34
CA ASP A 145 5.81 -13.75 10.65
C ASP A 145 4.33 -14.10 10.64
N PHE A 146 4.00 -15.40 10.66
CA PHE A 146 2.61 -15.85 10.64
C PHE A 146 1.89 -15.66 11.97
N ILE A 147 2.62 -15.59 13.09
CA ILE A 147 2.04 -15.45 14.42
C ILE A 147 1.54 -14.01 14.58
N ASP A 148 2.43 -13.06 14.35
CA ASP A 148 2.13 -11.63 14.53
C ASP A 148 1.69 -10.94 13.24
N ASN A 149 1.56 -11.71 12.16
CA ASN A 149 1.04 -11.27 10.87
C ASN A 149 1.83 -10.12 10.24
N VAL A 150 3.15 -10.16 10.40
CA VAL A 150 4.09 -9.14 9.94
C VAL A 150 4.72 -9.58 8.63
N ILE A 151 4.85 -8.66 7.68
CA ILE A 151 5.41 -8.96 6.36
C ILE A 151 6.45 -7.90 6.00
N ILE A 152 7.64 -8.36 5.62
CA ILE A 152 8.66 -7.54 4.95
C ILE A 152 8.88 -8.12 3.55
N SER A 153 8.73 -7.30 2.53
CA SER A 153 8.85 -7.74 1.14
C SER A 153 9.60 -6.71 0.31
N VAL A 154 10.46 -7.20 -0.59
CA VAL A 154 11.14 -6.39 -1.60
C VAL A 154 10.57 -6.74 -2.96
N THR A 155 10.13 -5.72 -3.68
CA THR A 155 9.61 -5.84 -5.04
C THR A 155 10.44 -5.03 -6.01
N ILE A 156 10.61 -5.54 -7.21
CA ILE A 156 11.25 -4.80 -8.29
C ILE A 156 10.36 -4.82 -9.54
N GLY A 157 10.23 -3.68 -10.20
CA GLY A 157 9.55 -3.59 -11.49
C GLY A 157 9.67 -2.21 -12.13
N PRO A 158 9.21 -2.06 -13.38
CA PRO A 158 9.30 -0.80 -14.10
C PRO A 158 8.36 0.26 -13.50
N PRO A 159 8.70 1.55 -13.58
CA PRO A 159 7.78 2.65 -13.29
C PRO A 159 6.48 2.56 -14.10
N ASN A 160 5.37 2.92 -13.47
CA ASN A 160 4.08 3.02 -14.13
C ASN A 160 3.99 4.33 -14.91
N SER A 161 3.95 4.22 -16.24
CA SER A 161 3.88 5.37 -17.16
C SER A 161 2.62 6.24 -17.01
N SER A 162 1.57 5.75 -16.35
CA SER A 162 0.39 6.56 -16.03
C SER A 162 0.68 7.63 -14.98
N TYR A 163 1.63 7.37 -14.08
CA TYR A 163 2.02 8.27 -12.99
C TYR A 163 3.38 8.92 -13.28
N ILE A 164 4.39 8.11 -13.62
CA ILE A 164 5.74 8.57 -13.92
C ILE A 164 5.87 8.78 -15.43
N LYS A 165 5.67 10.02 -15.87
CA LYS A 165 5.72 10.40 -17.30
C LYS A 165 7.11 10.83 -17.78
N SER A 166 7.90 11.40 -16.89
CA SER A 166 9.24 11.88 -17.22
C SER A 166 10.27 10.80 -16.98
N LYS A 167 11.29 10.72 -17.84
CA LYS A 167 12.50 9.91 -17.56
C LYS A 167 13.44 10.59 -16.56
N ASP A 168 13.24 11.88 -16.31
CA ASP A 168 14.07 12.66 -15.42
C ASP A 168 13.64 12.45 -13.97
N LYS A 169 14.46 11.71 -13.22
CA LYS A 169 14.27 11.34 -11.80
C LYS A 169 14.07 12.55 -10.90
N SER A 170 14.69 13.70 -11.21
CA SER A 170 14.59 14.92 -10.42
C SER A 170 13.16 15.51 -10.39
N LYS A 171 12.31 15.14 -11.35
CA LYS A 171 10.94 15.61 -11.45
C LYS A 171 9.93 14.71 -10.73
N TRP A 172 10.38 13.58 -10.18
CA TRP A 172 9.49 12.60 -9.57
C TRP A 172 9.19 12.98 -8.13
N THR A 173 7.91 13.10 -7.80
CA THR A 173 7.50 13.28 -6.39
C THR A 173 7.38 11.94 -5.69
N ALA A 174 7.56 11.93 -4.36
CA ALA A 174 7.37 10.71 -3.55
C ALA A 174 5.96 10.12 -3.72
N LYS A 175 4.96 10.99 -3.93
CA LYS A 175 3.59 10.58 -4.22
C LYS A 175 3.45 9.89 -5.57
N ASP A 176 4.02 10.43 -6.64
CA ASP A 176 3.95 9.81 -7.97
C ASP A 176 4.63 8.43 -7.98
N VAL A 177 5.73 8.30 -7.24
CA VAL A 177 6.44 7.01 -7.07
C VAL A 177 5.59 6.03 -6.27
N ALA A 178 5.01 6.46 -5.15
CA ALA A 178 4.10 5.63 -4.35
C ALA A 178 2.91 5.15 -5.19
N ASP A 179 2.23 6.06 -5.88
CA ASP A 179 1.07 5.73 -6.72
C ASP A 179 1.45 4.79 -7.88
N SER A 180 2.63 4.99 -8.48
CA SER A 180 3.20 4.10 -9.51
C SER A 180 3.38 2.67 -8.99
N VAL A 181 4.01 2.49 -7.83
CA VAL A 181 4.26 1.17 -7.24
C VAL A 181 2.94 0.52 -6.80
N LEU A 182 2.05 1.28 -6.16
CA LEU A 182 0.78 0.75 -5.64
C LEU A 182 -0.19 0.35 -6.75
N ALA A 183 -0.19 1.06 -7.88
CA ALA A 183 -1.01 0.71 -9.03
C ALA A 183 -0.72 -0.73 -9.53
N ASP A 184 0.55 -1.11 -9.57
CA ASP A 184 0.98 -2.42 -10.06
C ASP A 184 0.91 -3.53 -9.00
N ARG A 185 0.80 -3.16 -7.71
CA ARG A 185 0.64 -4.10 -6.59
C ARG A 185 -0.79 -4.61 -6.46
N SER A 186 -1.77 -3.88 -6.99
CA SER A 186 -3.18 -4.26 -6.93
C SER A 186 -3.46 -5.50 -7.80
N SER A 187 -3.75 -6.64 -7.16
CA SER A 187 -3.90 -7.95 -7.83
C SER A 187 -5.27 -8.17 -8.48
N LEU A 188 -6.23 -7.26 -8.31
CA LEU A 188 -7.60 -7.43 -8.79
C LEU A 188 -7.94 -6.41 -9.88
N ARG A 189 -8.65 -6.88 -10.92
CA ARG A 189 -9.25 -6.03 -11.97
C ARG A 189 -10.44 -5.27 -11.38
N VAL A 190 -10.10 -4.26 -10.59
CA VAL A 190 -11.02 -3.41 -9.88
C VAL A 190 -11.10 -2.08 -10.63
N THR A 191 -12.27 -1.45 -10.71
CA THR A 191 -12.39 -0.13 -11.33
C THR A 191 -11.56 0.88 -10.53
N SER A 192 -11.04 1.93 -11.15
CA SER A 192 -10.18 2.93 -10.48
C SER A 192 -10.81 3.50 -9.19
N SER A 193 -12.13 3.64 -9.14
CA SER A 193 -12.87 4.08 -7.94
C SER A 193 -12.82 3.07 -6.80
N GLN A 194 -12.98 1.78 -7.09
CA GLN A 194 -12.90 0.72 -6.09
C GLN A 194 -11.42 0.50 -5.64
N ARG A 195 -10.43 0.79 -6.50
CA ARG A 195 -9.00 0.74 -6.13
C ARG A 195 -8.60 1.80 -5.10
N LEU A 196 -9.16 3.01 -5.22
CA LEU A 196 -9.02 4.08 -4.22
C LEU A 196 -9.64 3.70 -2.87
N GLU A 197 -10.63 2.81 -2.84
CA GLU A 197 -11.22 2.27 -1.61
C GLU A 197 -10.40 1.11 -1.00
N GLU A 198 -9.49 0.51 -1.76
CA GLU A 198 -8.66 -0.61 -1.32
C GLU A 198 -7.32 -0.17 -0.75
N SER A 199 -6.72 0.92 -1.25
CA SER A 199 -5.46 1.45 -0.72
C SER A 199 -5.43 2.98 -0.65
N SER A 200 -4.94 3.52 0.47
CA SER A 200 -4.80 4.97 0.67
C SER A 200 -3.38 5.33 1.13
N VAL A 201 -2.75 6.27 0.43
CA VAL A 201 -1.45 6.84 0.82
C VAL A 201 -1.67 7.89 1.90
N LEU A 202 -1.01 7.73 3.04
CA LEU A 202 -1.15 8.58 4.22
C LEU A 202 -0.08 9.67 4.27
N ASN A 203 1.18 9.28 4.03
CA ASN A 203 2.32 10.16 4.13
C ASN A 203 3.33 9.81 3.04
N THR A 204 4.05 10.82 2.54
CA THR A 204 5.09 10.66 1.53
C THR A 204 6.19 11.66 1.77
N HIS A 205 7.44 11.22 1.69
CA HIS A 205 8.60 12.11 1.69
C HIS A 205 9.74 11.51 0.86
N SER A 206 10.77 12.29 0.61
CA SER A 206 11.96 11.84 -0.12
C SER A 206 13.21 12.29 0.60
N SER A 207 14.26 11.48 0.51
CA SER A 207 15.58 11.82 1.06
C SER A 207 16.68 11.31 0.13
N GLU A 208 17.80 12.02 0.11
CA GLU A 208 19.00 11.64 -0.64
C GLU A 208 20.01 11.03 0.33
N ILE A 209 20.48 9.83 0.01
CA ILE A 209 21.44 9.09 0.84
C ILE A 209 22.50 8.53 -0.10
N ASP A 210 23.76 8.87 0.15
CA ASP A 210 24.91 8.44 -0.66
C ASP A 210 24.78 8.78 -2.17
N GLY A 211 24.12 9.90 -2.48
CA GLY A 211 23.87 10.34 -3.86
C GLY A 211 22.67 9.65 -4.53
N GLU A 212 21.99 8.74 -3.83
CA GLU A 212 20.79 8.08 -4.32
C GLU A 212 19.52 8.61 -3.66
N MET A 213 18.51 8.92 -4.48
CA MET A 213 17.20 9.33 -3.99
C MET A 213 16.37 8.13 -3.55
N TYR A 214 15.81 8.23 -2.36
CA TYR A 214 14.84 7.31 -1.79
C TYR A 214 13.52 8.04 -1.56
N TRP A 215 12.42 7.43 -2.00
CA TRP A 215 11.06 7.89 -1.74
C TRP A 215 10.40 6.99 -0.72
N TYR A 216 9.97 7.60 0.38
CA TYR A 216 9.35 6.95 1.51
C TYR A 216 7.87 7.25 1.53
N TYR A 217 7.06 6.26 1.86
CA TYR A 217 5.62 6.45 1.94
C TYR A 217 4.97 5.46 2.90
N GLU A 218 3.94 5.95 3.57
CA GLU A 218 3.04 5.17 4.42
C GLU A 218 1.70 5.01 3.70
N TYR A 219 1.12 3.81 3.74
CA TYR A 219 -0.17 3.56 3.13
C TYR A 219 -0.96 2.48 3.88
N LEU A 220 -2.28 2.56 3.78
CA LEU A 220 -3.20 1.53 4.26
C LEU A 220 -3.66 0.67 3.11
N VAL A 221 -3.87 -0.61 3.39
CA VAL A 221 -4.62 -1.51 2.51
C VAL A 221 -5.78 -2.11 3.28
N ARG A 222 -6.98 -1.96 2.73
CA ARG A 222 -8.19 -2.60 3.25
C ARG A 222 -8.18 -4.08 2.88
N LYS A 223 -8.28 -4.94 3.90
CA LYS A 223 -8.51 -6.37 3.73
C LYS A 223 -10.00 -6.61 3.55
N ALA A 224 -10.35 -7.64 2.77
CA ALA A 224 -11.72 -8.12 2.72
C ALA A 224 -12.15 -8.56 4.14
N PRO A 225 -13.28 -8.07 4.66
CA PRO A 225 -13.79 -8.52 5.95
C PRO A 225 -14.08 -10.03 5.88
N LEU A 226 -13.35 -10.85 6.63
CA LEU A 226 -13.76 -12.24 6.86
C LEU A 226 -14.82 -12.22 7.97
N ARG A 227 -15.82 -13.10 7.90
CA ARG A 227 -16.94 -13.20 8.87
C ARG A 227 -16.51 -13.37 10.34
N LEU A 228 -15.24 -13.66 10.58
CA LEU A 228 -14.65 -13.96 11.89
C LEU A 228 -13.57 -12.94 12.30
N THR A 229 -13.26 -11.94 11.47
CA THR A 229 -12.23 -10.93 11.80
C THR A 229 -12.84 -9.82 12.63
N ASP A 230 -12.13 -9.41 13.67
CA ASP A 230 -12.42 -8.18 14.40
C ASP A 230 -12.31 -6.98 13.43
N GLU A 231 -13.28 -6.07 13.46
CA GLU A 231 -13.36 -4.88 12.60
C GLU A 231 -12.07 -4.03 12.70
N SER A 232 -11.39 -4.11 13.84
CA SER A 232 -10.09 -3.46 14.11
C SER A 232 -8.95 -3.94 13.19
N SER A 233 -9.06 -5.14 12.60
CA SER A 233 -8.06 -5.76 11.72
C SER A 233 -8.38 -5.63 10.23
N THR A 234 -9.39 -4.83 9.89
CA THR A 234 -9.83 -4.58 8.52
C THR A 234 -8.75 -3.90 7.68
N TYR A 235 -7.83 -3.17 8.30
CA TYR A 235 -6.73 -2.51 7.62
C TYR A 235 -5.38 -3.10 8.00
N ARG A 236 -4.48 -3.02 7.03
CA ARG A 236 -3.05 -3.29 7.19
C ARG A 236 -2.30 -2.01 6.89
N HIS A 237 -1.41 -1.64 7.80
CA HIS A 237 -0.50 -0.51 7.63
C HIS A 237 0.76 -0.99 6.95
N TYR A 238 1.26 -0.17 6.04
CA TYR A 238 2.51 -0.38 5.35
C TYR A 238 3.38 0.87 5.45
N LEU A 239 4.67 0.64 5.67
CA LEU A 239 5.74 1.58 5.35
C LEU A 239 6.53 1.02 4.18
N ALA A 240 6.98 1.92 3.31
CA ALA A 240 7.79 1.54 2.16
C ALA A 240 8.86 2.59 1.86
N SER A 241 9.95 2.10 1.29
CA SER A 241 11.03 2.91 0.73
C SER A 241 11.33 2.39 -0.66
N THR A 242 11.41 3.30 -1.61
CA THR A 242 11.67 2.99 -3.01
C THR A 242 12.88 3.77 -3.49
N ALA A 243 13.75 3.09 -4.24
CA ALA A 243 14.82 3.70 -4.99
C ALA A 243 14.73 3.26 -6.46
N GLU A 244 15.37 4.00 -7.34
CA GLU A 244 15.42 3.69 -8.77
C GLU A 244 16.83 3.34 -9.20
N ARG A 245 16.97 2.27 -9.99
CA ARG A 245 18.19 1.86 -10.66
C ARG A 245 17.87 1.25 -12.02
N ASP A 246 18.64 1.63 -13.04
CA ASP A 246 18.57 1.08 -14.40
C ASP A 246 17.17 1.15 -15.03
N GLY A 247 16.35 2.12 -14.64
CA GLY A 247 14.97 2.28 -15.07
C GLY A 247 13.95 1.42 -14.33
N TYR A 248 14.34 0.78 -13.21
CA TYR A 248 13.48 -0.06 -12.39
C TYR A 248 13.38 0.46 -10.96
N LEU A 249 12.19 0.36 -10.37
CA LEU A 249 11.91 0.71 -8.98
C LEU A 249 12.17 -0.50 -8.09
N TYR A 250 13.04 -0.33 -7.11
CA TYR A 250 13.33 -1.29 -6.05
C TYR A 250 12.62 -0.79 -4.79
N SER A 251 11.59 -1.51 -4.35
CA SER A 251 10.73 -1.09 -3.26
C SER A 251 10.75 -2.11 -2.13
N ILE A 252 11.25 -1.72 -0.96
CA ILE A 252 11.00 -2.46 0.28
C ILE A 252 9.65 -2.01 0.84
N SER A 253 8.91 -2.94 1.42
CA SER A 253 7.72 -2.64 2.20
C SER A 253 7.65 -3.52 3.44
N ALA A 254 7.32 -2.92 4.57
CA ALA A 254 7.11 -3.57 5.85
C ALA A 254 5.68 -3.30 6.33
N SER A 255 4.99 -4.30 6.87
CA SER A 255 3.58 -4.17 7.22
C SER A 255 3.15 -5.03 8.40
N THR A 256 2.13 -4.55 9.11
CA THR A 256 1.39 -5.29 10.13
C THR A 256 -0.08 -4.86 10.14
N VAL A 257 -0.91 -5.62 10.84
CA VAL A 257 -2.33 -5.29 11.05
C VAL A 257 -2.48 -4.06 11.95
N SER A 258 -3.52 -3.25 11.72
CA SER A 258 -3.75 -2.00 12.48
C SER A 258 -3.68 -2.14 14.01
N PRO A 259 -4.20 -3.20 14.65
CA PRO A 259 -4.11 -3.33 16.12
C PRO A 259 -2.67 -3.44 16.66
N LEU A 260 -1.73 -3.91 15.84
CA LEU A 260 -0.32 -4.04 16.21
C LEU A 260 0.53 -2.86 15.72
N TRP A 261 -0.07 -1.89 15.02
CA TRP A 261 0.67 -0.79 14.37
C TRP A 261 1.41 0.09 15.37
N GLU A 262 0.73 0.55 16.41
CA GLU A 262 1.34 1.41 17.44
C GLU A 262 2.55 0.75 18.12
N LYS A 263 2.50 -0.58 18.27
CA LYS A 263 3.59 -1.35 18.88
C LYS A 263 4.73 -1.63 17.91
N LEU A 264 4.43 -2.08 16.69
CA LEU A 264 5.44 -2.60 15.76
C LEU A 264 5.91 -1.57 14.72
N GLY A 265 5.09 -0.56 14.43
CA GLY A 265 5.32 0.46 13.41
C GLY A 265 6.70 1.11 13.49
N PRO A 266 7.15 1.61 14.66
CA PRO A 266 8.48 2.23 14.79
C PRO A 266 9.65 1.28 14.43
N PHE A 267 9.50 -0.02 14.71
CA PHE A 267 10.54 -1.01 14.39
C PHE A 267 10.53 -1.41 12.91
N LEU A 268 9.34 -1.42 12.30
CA LEU A 268 9.19 -1.60 10.85
C LEU A 268 9.71 -0.39 10.07
N ASP A 269 9.56 0.82 10.61
CA ASP A 269 10.13 2.04 10.04
C ASP A 269 11.66 1.96 9.98
N LYS A 270 12.31 1.51 11.06
CA LYS A 270 13.77 1.24 11.06
C LYS A 270 14.17 0.26 9.96
N ALA A 271 13.39 -0.80 9.73
CA ALA A 271 13.66 -1.76 8.67
C ALA A 271 13.59 -1.12 7.28
N VAL A 272 12.54 -0.33 7.02
CA VAL A 272 12.35 0.38 5.74
C VAL A 272 13.44 1.44 5.53
N ASN A 273 13.81 2.19 6.57
CA ASN A 273 14.84 3.23 6.53
C ASN A 273 16.25 2.69 6.38
N SER A 274 16.47 1.41 6.67
CA SER A 274 17.76 0.73 6.47
C SER A 274 17.98 0.20 5.05
N PHE A 275 16.96 0.26 4.19
CA PHE A 275 17.06 -0.27 2.83
C PHE A 275 18.03 0.55 1.97
N ARG A 276 19.02 -0.12 1.40
CA ARG A 276 20.06 0.51 0.58
C ARG A 276 20.29 -0.29 -0.70
N LEU A 277 20.43 0.45 -1.78
CA LEU A 277 20.99 -0.02 -3.03
C LEU A 277 22.51 -0.16 -2.88
N LEU A 278 23.05 -1.35 -3.13
CA LEU A 278 24.48 -1.64 -3.07
C LEU A 278 25.13 -1.45 -4.44
N SER A 279 26.42 -1.11 -4.49
CA SER A 279 27.14 -1.05 -5.76
C SER A 279 27.05 -2.41 -6.51
N PRO A 280 26.70 -2.42 -7.80
CA PRO A 280 26.69 -3.63 -8.60
C PRO A 280 28.02 -4.37 -8.56
N THR A 281 27.97 -5.67 -8.26
CA THR A 281 29.14 -6.57 -8.30
C THR A 281 29.09 -7.40 -9.58
N GLU A 282 30.07 -8.29 -9.76
CA GLU A 282 30.07 -9.27 -10.87
C GLU A 282 28.85 -10.20 -10.81
N ASN A 283 28.25 -10.39 -9.63
CA ASN A 283 27.05 -11.21 -9.41
C ASN A 283 25.75 -10.47 -9.75
N TYR A 284 25.79 -9.16 -9.96
CA TYR A 284 24.59 -8.35 -10.22
C TYR A 284 23.96 -8.70 -11.56
N VAL A 285 22.67 -9.03 -11.54
CA VAL A 285 21.87 -9.28 -12.74
C VAL A 285 20.80 -8.19 -12.87
N PRO A 286 20.96 -7.25 -13.82
CA PRO A 286 19.99 -6.19 -13.97
C PRO A 286 18.66 -6.72 -14.53
N PRO A 287 17.53 -6.09 -14.17
CA PRO A 287 16.20 -6.61 -14.51
C PRO A 287 15.92 -6.75 -16.02
N TYR A 288 16.60 -5.94 -16.85
CA TYR A 288 16.44 -5.95 -18.30
C TYR A 288 17.23 -7.04 -19.04
N LYS A 289 18.28 -7.63 -18.43
CA LYS A 289 19.14 -8.64 -19.12
C LYS A 289 18.51 -10.03 -19.15
N ASP A 290 17.70 -10.36 -18.15
CA ASP A 290 16.99 -11.63 -18.10
C ASP A 290 15.53 -11.40 -17.71
N PRO A 291 14.71 -10.88 -18.64
CA PRO A 291 13.28 -10.78 -18.42
C PRO A 291 12.62 -12.18 -18.42
N TRP A 292 13.34 -13.29 -18.66
CA TRP A 292 12.80 -14.66 -18.74
C TRP A 292 13.11 -15.54 -17.51
N ARG A 293 13.75 -14.97 -16.48
CA ARG A 293 13.40 -15.22 -15.06
C ARG A 293 12.04 -14.60 -14.66
N PHE A 294 11.29 -14.04 -15.62
CA PHE A 294 9.90 -13.57 -15.48
C PHE A 294 8.88 -14.30 -16.37
N TRP A 295 9.27 -15.37 -17.07
CA TRP A 295 8.35 -16.30 -17.76
C TRP A 295 8.84 -17.75 -17.66
#